data_AF-A0AAW1Y5R1-F1
#
_entry.id   AF-A0AAW1Y5R1-F1
#
_cell.length_a   1.000
_cell.length_b   1.000
_cell.length_c   1.000
_cell.angle_alpha   90.00
_cell.angle_beta   90.00
_cell.angle_gamma   90.00
#
_symmetry.space_group_name_H-M   'P 1'
#
loop_
_entity.id
_entity.type
_entity.pdbx_description
1 polymer ?
#
loop_
_entity_poly.entity_id
_entity_poly.type
_entity_poly.pdbx_seq_one_letter_code
_entity_poly.pdbx_strand_id
1 'polypeptide(L)'
;MEPERKLSAEAGAVFQEGVGLVLSRWSALQLAVENEWGGRDSRLKGEQLVSDIISWVNHSTEPLYIDDLEEMLNEAMLSLNTMTEDGSIEEVAEKIMIMYEECLDCNFKSIENLREANSRRGPTPHVRQVVNDEEDSDEDDDETDPSMGKDDSSNMIVDTPKSHAVAVPVNEPMTKPPAKAEDGWEVVRPRKSRSKRN
;
A
#
# COMPACT_ATOMS: atom_id res chain seq x y z
N MET A 1 27.59 1.34 40.01
CA MET A 1 27.11 2.56 39.33
C MET A 1 27.67 2.48 37.92
N GLU A 2 26.91 1.87 37.01
CA GLU A 2 27.22 2.02 35.59
C GLU A 2 26.98 3.48 35.21
N PRO A 3 27.86 4.08 34.40
CA PRO A 3 27.68 5.46 33.98
C PRO A 3 26.38 5.57 33.18
N GLU A 4 25.59 6.61 33.45
CA GLU A 4 24.43 6.98 32.62
C GLU A 4 24.92 7.20 31.19
N ARG A 5 24.69 6.23 30.30
CA ARG A 5 25.02 6.34 28.89
C ARG A 5 23.91 7.14 28.22
N LYS A 6 24.12 8.45 28.12
CA LYS A 6 23.22 9.38 27.44
C LYS A 6 23.80 9.75 26.08
N LEU A 7 22.93 9.92 25.09
CA LEU A 7 23.32 10.40 23.77
C LEU A 7 23.86 11.85 23.88
N SER A 8 24.98 12.10 23.20
CA SER A 8 25.43 13.46 22.92
C SER A 8 24.43 14.17 22.01
N ALA A 9 24.38 15.50 22.02
CA ALA A 9 23.49 16.28 21.13
C ALA A 9 23.70 15.95 19.64
N GLU A 10 24.95 15.69 19.24
CA GLU A 10 25.28 15.29 17.86
C GLU A 10 24.75 13.88 17.55
N ALA A 11 25.01 12.92 18.44
CA ALA A 11 24.51 11.54 18.29
C ALA A 11 22.98 11.48 18.33
N GLY A 12 22.34 12.31 19.14
CA GLY A 12 20.88 12.44 19.23
C GLY A 12 20.25 12.94 17.93
N ALA A 13 20.88 13.90 17.25
CA ALA A 13 20.41 14.37 15.95
C ALA A 13 20.50 13.28 14.87
N VAL A 14 21.60 12.53 14.85
CA VAL A 14 21.79 11.41 13.91
C VAL A 14 20.81 10.28 14.22
N PHE A 15 20.61 9.96 15.51
CA PHE A 15 19.63 8.97 15.96
C PHE A 15 18.20 9.36 15.56
N GLN A 16 17.81 10.62 15.74
CA GLN A 16 16.50 11.13 15.30
C GLN A 16 16.29 10.96 13.79
N GLU A 17 17.32 11.24 12.97
CA GLU A 17 17.27 10.96 11.53
C GLU A 17 17.08 9.45 11.28
N GLY A 18 17.83 8.60 11.98
CA GLY A 18 17.74 7.14 11.89
C GLY A 18 16.34 6.61 12.22
N VAL A 19 15.73 7.07 13.32
CA VAL A 19 14.35 6.72 13.70
C VAL A 19 13.37 7.11 12.61
N GLY A 20 13.49 8.34 12.08
CA GLY A 20 12.66 8.79 10.96
C GLY A 20 12.76 7.89 9.73
N LEU A 21 13.98 7.46 9.38
CA LEU A 21 14.23 6.55 8.24
C LEU A 21 13.69 5.14 8.46
N VAL A 22 13.72 4.62 9.69
CA VAL A 22 13.14 3.32 10.00
C VAL A 22 11.61 3.38 9.87
N LEU A 23 10.99 4.39 10.49
CA LEU A 23 9.54 4.56 10.44
C LEU A 23 9.02 4.85 9.02
N SER A 24 9.79 5.58 8.20
CA SER A 24 9.43 5.82 6.78
C SER A 24 9.46 4.55 5.93
N ARG A 25 10.10 3.48 6.41
CA ARG A 25 10.16 2.18 5.73
C ARG A 25 9.20 1.16 6.30
N TRP A 26 8.54 1.47 7.42
CA TRP A 26 7.57 0.59 8.04
C TRP A 26 6.26 0.65 7.26
N SER A 27 6.03 -0.38 6.42
CA SER A 27 4.91 -0.41 5.48
C SER A 27 3.55 -0.23 6.15
N ALA A 28 3.34 -0.82 7.32
CA ALA A 28 2.07 -0.69 8.04
C ALA A 28 1.79 0.76 8.44
N LEU A 29 2.79 1.46 8.98
CA LEU A 29 2.70 2.87 9.31
C LEU A 29 2.46 3.74 8.06
N GLN A 30 3.19 3.48 6.97
CA GLN A 30 3.02 4.23 5.72
C GLN A 30 1.60 4.06 5.16
N LEU A 31 1.10 2.84 5.10
CA LEU A 31 -0.27 2.56 4.64
C LEU A 31 -1.32 3.23 5.53
N ALA A 32 -1.15 3.17 6.85
CA ALA A 32 -2.08 3.80 7.78
C ALA A 32 -2.12 5.33 7.63
N VAL A 33 -0.96 5.95 7.41
CA VAL A 33 -0.86 7.40 7.18
C VAL A 33 -1.42 7.81 5.82
N GLU A 34 -1.06 7.09 4.74
CA GLU A 34 -1.48 7.41 3.38
C GLU A 34 -2.98 7.24 3.16
N ASN A 35 -3.58 6.25 3.82
CA ASN A 35 -5.02 5.97 3.72
C ASN A 35 -5.84 6.68 4.82
N GLU A 36 -5.22 7.56 5.60
CA GLU A 36 -5.87 8.31 6.67
C GLU A 36 -6.65 7.43 7.66
N TRP A 37 -6.15 6.23 7.98
CA TRP A 37 -6.85 5.28 8.86
C TRP A 37 -7.07 5.84 10.28
N GLY A 38 -6.20 6.74 10.73
CA GLY A 38 -6.35 7.51 11.97
C GLY A 38 -7.09 8.84 11.85
N GLY A 39 -7.75 9.11 10.71
CA GLY A 39 -8.41 10.37 10.37
C GLY A 39 -7.48 11.40 9.73
N ARG A 40 -7.94 12.66 9.62
CA ARG A 40 -7.20 13.76 8.96
C ARG A 40 -5.83 14.05 9.60
N ASP A 41 -5.68 13.70 10.86
CA ASP A 41 -4.45 13.90 11.63
C ASP A 41 -3.48 12.72 11.51
N SER A 42 -3.74 11.72 10.66
CA SER A 42 -2.89 10.52 10.53
C SER A 42 -1.44 10.87 10.22
N ARG A 43 -1.19 11.83 9.33
CA ARG A 43 0.17 12.31 9.04
C ARG A 43 0.84 12.91 10.28
N LEU A 44 0.11 13.73 11.04
CA LEU A 44 0.64 14.34 12.25
C LEU A 44 0.97 13.27 13.31
N LYS A 45 0.11 12.26 13.47
CA LYS A 45 0.36 11.12 14.37
C LYS A 45 1.62 10.34 13.99
N GLY A 46 1.83 10.08 12.69
CA GLY A 46 3.04 9.44 12.19
C GLY A 46 4.32 10.26 12.43
N GLU A 47 4.26 11.58 12.26
CA GLU A 47 5.37 12.49 12.56
C GLU A 47 5.64 12.60 14.08
N GLN A 48 4.57 12.61 14.88
CA GLN A 48 4.65 12.69 16.34
C GLN A 48 5.37 11.49 16.94
N LEU A 49 5.20 10.29 16.36
CA LEU A 49 5.86 9.07 16.81
C LEU A 49 7.40 9.20 16.86
N VAL A 50 8.01 9.88 15.89
CA VAL A 50 9.46 10.15 15.91
C VAL A 50 9.82 10.97 17.15
N SER A 51 9.06 12.03 17.43
CA SER A 51 9.29 12.92 18.56
C SER A 51 9.08 12.21 19.90
N ASP A 52 8.09 11.33 19.96
CA ASP A 52 7.76 10.55 21.16
C ASP A 52 8.89 9.57 21.49
N ILE A 53 9.41 8.84 20.49
CA ILE A 53 10.56 7.94 20.67
C ILE A 53 11.79 8.72 21.17
N ILE A 54 12.09 9.87 20.57
CA ILE A 54 13.24 10.69 20.97
C ILE A 54 13.05 11.27 22.36
N SER A 55 11.83 11.68 22.71
CA SER A 55 11.49 12.14 24.06
C SER A 55 11.67 11.01 25.07
N TRP A 56 11.15 9.82 24.79
CA TRP A 56 11.26 8.64 25.66
C TRP A 56 12.72 8.30 25.94
N VAL A 57 13.55 8.20 24.90
CA VAL A 57 14.99 7.93 25.04
C VAL A 57 15.71 8.98 25.89
N ASN A 58 15.38 10.26 25.75
CA ASN A 58 16.06 11.34 26.46
C ASN A 58 15.61 11.51 27.92
N HIS A 59 14.36 11.16 28.24
CA HIS A 59 13.80 11.30 29.59
C HIS A 59 13.94 10.05 30.45
N SER A 60 14.18 8.88 29.85
CA SER A 60 14.40 7.65 30.58
C SER A 60 15.68 7.72 31.43
N THR A 61 15.49 7.62 32.74
CA THR A 61 16.55 7.49 33.74
C THR A 61 16.89 6.03 34.05
N GLU A 62 16.02 5.12 33.62
CA GLU A 62 16.16 3.66 33.76
C GLU A 62 16.70 3.03 32.46
N PRO A 63 17.18 1.78 32.50
CA PRO A 63 17.52 1.04 31.28
C PRO A 63 16.32 1.02 30.34
N LEU A 64 16.54 1.34 29.07
CA LEU A 64 15.50 1.24 28.06
C LEU A 64 15.21 -0.24 27.79
N TYR A 65 13.96 -0.66 27.98
CA TYR A 65 13.52 -1.99 27.63
C TYR A 65 12.84 -1.97 26.27
N ILE A 66 13.03 -3.05 25.50
CA ILE A 66 12.42 -3.19 24.18
C ILE A 66 10.89 -3.26 24.29
N ASP A 67 10.36 -3.93 25.32
CA ASP A 67 8.92 -4.06 25.56
C ASP A 67 8.22 -2.69 25.69
N ASP A 68 8.86 -1.70 26.32
CA ASP A 68 8.31 -0.34 26.45
C ASP A 68 8.23 0.37 25.08
N LEU A 69 9.23 0.14 24.22
CA LEU A 69 9.24 0.68 22.87
C LEU A 69 8.19 -0.02 21.98
N GLU A 70 8.05 -1.33 22.12
CA GLU A 70 7.01 -2.11 21.43
C GLU A 70 5.61 -1.64 21.82
N GLU A 71 5.36 -1.39 23.10
CA GLU A 71 4.09 -0.85 23.59
C GLU A 71 3.82 0.53 22.98
N MET A 72 4.80 1.44 22.98
CA MET A 72 4.65 2.76 22.36
C MET A 72 4.38 2.70 20.85
N LEU A 73 5.07 1.80 20.12
CA LEU A 73 4.82 1.58 18.69
C LEU A 73 3.43 0.99 18.45
N ASN A 74 2.99 0.06 19.29
CA ASN A 74 1.66 -0.52 19.23
C ASN A 74 0.56 0.53 19.50
N GLU A 75 0.72 1.35 20.55
CA GLU A 75 -0.18 2.48 20.85
C GLU A 75 -0.29 3.45 19.67
N ALA A 76 0.83 3.75 19.02
CA ALA A 76 0.85 4.61 17.83
C ALA A 76 0.04 3.99 16.68
N MET A 77 0.19 2.69 16.42
CA MET A 77 -0.59 1.98 15.40
C MET A 77 -2.09 1.92 15.75
N LEU A 78 -2.42 1.68 17.01
CA LEU A 78 -3.81 1.73 17.50
C LEU A 78 -4.42 3.14 17.35
N SER A 79 -3.62 4.20 17.57
CA SER A 79 -4.05 5.59 17.35
C SER A 79 -4.37 5.88 15.87
N LEU A 80 -3.77 5.11 14.96
CA LEU A 80 -4.03 5.10 13.53
C LEU A 80 -5.10 4.07 13.14
N ASN A 81 -5.85 3.54 14.11
CA ASN A 81 -6.88 2.52 13.92
C ASN A 81 -6.36 1.26 13.20
N THR A 82 -5.10 0.90 13.46
CA THR A 82 -4.42 -0.23 12.83
C THR A 82 -4.02 -1.26 13.88
N MET A 83 -4.26 -2.53 13.59
CA MET A 83 -3.74 -3.66 14.37
C MET A 83 -2.72 -4.41 13.50
N THR A 84 -1.48 -4.46 13.95
CA THR A 84 -0.38 -5.16 13.27
C THR A 84 -0.04 -6.42 14.05
N GLU A 85 -0.24 -7.58 13.43
CA GLU A 85 0.09 -8.91 13.97
C GLU A 85 1.12 -9.65 13.10
N ASP A 86 1.84 -8.91 12.26
CA ASP A 86 2.83 -9.43 11.30
C ASP A 86 4.26 -9.51 11.88
N GLY A 87 4.43 -9.20 13.16
CA GLY A 87 5.74 -9.14 13.83
C GLY A 87 6.56 -7.89 13.49
N SER A 88 5.97 -6.94 12.75
CA SER A 88 6.71 -5.76 12.29
C SER A 88 6.98 -4.73 13.39
N ILE A 89 6.20 -4.74 14.47
CA ILE A 89 6.41 -3.87 15.63
C ILE A 89 7.74 -4.24 16.30
N GLU A 90 7.92 -5.51 16.57
CA GLU A 90 9.10 -6.10 17.22
C GLU A 90 10.35 -5.86 16.37
N GLU A 91 10.26 -6.08 15.06
CA GLU A 91 11.37 -5.81 14.13
C GLU A 91 11.78 -4.32 14.07
N VAL A 92 10.81 -3.41 14.20
CA VAL A 92 11.07 -1.96 14.20
C VAL A 92 11.66 -1.54 15.53
N ALA A 93 11.13 -2.05 16.65
CA ALA A 93 11.65 -1.81 17.99
C ALA A 93 13.11 -2.26 18.11
N GLU A 94 13.42 -3.49 17.67
CA GLU A 94 14.77 -4.05 17.70
C GLU A 94 15.75 -3.17 16.89
N LYS A 95 15.36 -2.74 15.68
CA LYS A 95 16.20 -1.86 14.86
C LYS A 95 16.48 -0.52 15.54
N ILE A 96 15.48 0.08 16.18
CA ILE A 96 15.64 1.36 16.89
C ILE A 96 16.56 1.18 18.09
N MET A 97 16.41 0.11 18.87
CA MET A 97 17.28 -0.20 20.01
C MET A 97 18.73 -0.44 19.59
N ILE A 98 18.97 -1.19 18.51
CA ILE A 98 20.32 -1.40 17.97
C ILE A 98 20.94 -0.06 17.55
N MET A 99 20.20 0.78 16.81
CA MET A 99 20.70 2.10 16.42
C MET A 99 21.00 2.99 17.63
N TYR A 100 20.20 2.89 18.69
CA TYR A 100 20.44 3.62 19.93
C TYR A 100 21.77 3.22 20.57
N GLU A 101 22.03 1.91 20.71
CA GLU A 101 23.30 1.40 21.22
C GLU A 101 24.49 1.83 20.36
N GLU A 102 24.36 1.73 19.04
CA GLU A 102 25.41 2.15 18.11
C GLU A 102 25.70 3.66 18.21
N CYS A 103 24.66 4.49 18.42
CA CYS A 103 24.82 5.93 18.61
C CYS A 103 25.50 6.26 19.95
N LEU A 104 25.31 5.45 21.00
CA LEU A 104 26.05 5.57 22.26
C LEU A 104 27.54 5.27 22.07
N ASP A 105 27.88 4.35 21.17
CA ASP A 105 29.26 4.00 20.81
C ASP A 105 29.86 4.92 19.71
N CYS A 106 29.15 5.99 19.32
CA CYS A 106 29.52 6.91 18.23
C CYS A 106 29.71 6.20 16.87
N ASN A 107 29.02 5.08 16.64
CA ASN A 107 29.02 4.34 15.39
C ASN A 107 27.75 4.63 14.57
N PHE A 108 27.87 5.43 13.52
CA PHE A 108 26.72 5.86 12.70
C PHE A 108 26.55 5.07 11.40
N LYS A 109 27.27 3.95 11.23
CA LYS A 109 27.29 3.18 9.97
C LYS A 109 25.92 2.66 9.56
N SER A 110 25.11 2.18 10.50
CA SER A 110 23.78 1.66 10.20
C SER A 110 22.84 2.74 9.68
N ILE A 111 22.93 3.94 10.26
CA ILE A 111 22.14 5.10 9.83
C ILE A 111 22.62 5.59 8.46
N GLU A 112 23.93 5.62 8.21
CA GLU A 112 24.47 5.95 6.87
C GLU A 112 23.99 4.95 5.80
N ASN A 113 24.03 3.65 6.11
CA ASN A 113 23.50 2.62 5.22
C ASN A 113 21.98 2.80 4.97
N LEU A 114 21.21 3.19 6.00
CA LEU A 114 19.79 3.51 5.85
C LEU A 114 19.58 4.74 4.96
N ARG A 115 20.40 5.79 5.09
CA ARG A 115 20.36 6.99 4.24
C ARG A 115 20.62 6.64 2.77
N GLU A 116 21.64 5.83 2.51
CA GLU A 116 21.92 5.32 1.16
C GLU A 116 20.76 4.47 0.62
N ALA A 117 20.24 3.56 1.43
CA ALA A 117 19.13 2.69 1.03
C ALA A 117 17.84 3.48 0.78
N ASN A 118 17.64 4.60 1.47
CA ASN A 118 16.51 5.50 1.25
C ASN A 118 16.70 6.35 -0.01
N SER A 119 17.92 6.83 -0.27
CA SER A 119 18.26 7.59 -1.49
C SER A 119 18.12 6.75 -2.77
N ARG A 120 18.28 5.42 -2.65
CA ARG A 120 18.07 4.47 -3.76
C ARG A 120 16.60 4.12 -3.99
N ARG A 121 15.70 4.38 -3.03
CA ARG A 121 14.26 4.25 -3.25
C ARG A 121 13.79 5.44 -4.08
N GLY A 122 13.50 5.19 -5.36
CA GLY A 122 12.71 6.12 -6.16
C GLY A 122 11.27 6.23 -5.62
N PRO A 123 10.45 7.15 -6.16
CA PRO A 123 9.04 7.27 -5.77
C PRO A 123 8.36 5.91 -5.95
N THR A 124 7.87 5.31 -4.87
CA THR A 124 7.11 4.07 -4.94
C THR A 124 5.73 4.39 -5.51
N PRO A 125 5.33 3.80 -6.66
CA PRO A 125 3.95 3.90 -7.09
C PRO A 125 3.11 3.01 -6.17
N HIS A 126 2.40 3.62 -5.22
CA HIS A 126 1.40 2.90 -4.45
C HIS A 126 0.24 2.51 -5.37
N VAL A 127 0.09 1.21 -5.62
CA VAL A 127 -1.07 0.65 -6.32
C VAL A 127 -2.25 0.79 -5.37
N ARG A 128 -3.05 1.85 -5.54
CA ARG A 128 -4.31 2.01 -4.82
C ARG A 128 -5.24 0.88 -5.25
N GLN A 129 -5.48 -0.06 -4.34
CA GLN A 129 -6.49 -1.09 -4.55
C GLN A 129 -7.86 -0.41 -4.53
N VAL A 130 -8.52 -0.37 -5.69
CA VAL A 130 -9.92 0.03 -5.80
C VAL A 130 -10.75 -1.04 -5.10
N VAL A 131 -11.24 -0.73 -3.90
CA VAL A 131 -12.39 -1.42 -3.34
C VAL A 131 -13.58 -1.12 -4.25
N ASN A 132 -14.14 -2.16 -4.85
CA ASN A 132 -15.36 -2.07 -5.62
C ASN A 132 -16.47 -1.86 -4.59
N ASP A 133 -16.93 -0.63 -4.41
CA ASP A 133 -18.18 -0.33 -3.71
C ASP A 133 -19.31 -0.92 -4.57
N GLU A 134 -19.71 -2.17 -4.28
CA GLU A 134 -21.01 -2.66 -4.68
C GLU A 134 -22.02 -2.02 -3.73
N GLU A 135 -22.50 -0.84 -4.13
CA GLU A 135 -23.64 -0.15 -3.53
C GLU A 135 -24.86 -1.08 -3.56
N ASP A 136 -25.16 -1.70 -2.43
CA ASP A 136 -26.47 -2.31 -2.15
C ASP A 136 -27.34 -1.24 -1.48
N SER A 137 -27.86 -0.33 -2.30
CA SER A 137 -28.89 0.63 -1.90
C SER A 137 -30.25 0.10 -2.35
N ASP A 138 -30.85 -0.74 -1.52
CA ASP A 138 -32.28 -1.05 -1.59
C ASP A 138 -33.08 0.17 -1.09
N GLU A 139 -33.37 1.12 -2.00
CA GLU A 139 -34.38 2.15 -1.78
C GLU A 139 -35.76 1.60 -2.16
N ASP A 140 -36.53 1.23 -1.14
CA ASP A 140 -37.96 0.93 -1.22
C ASP A 140 -38.73 2.26 -1.08
N ASP A 141 -39.16 2.84 -2.21
CA ASP A 141 -40.06 4.01 -2.25
C ASP A 141 -41.35 3.62 -2.96
N ASP A 142 -42.42 3.50 -2.19
CA ASP A 142 -43.76 3.14 -2.66
C ASP A 142 -44.77 4.26 -2.43
N GLU A 143 -45.60 4.43 -3.47
CA GLU A 143 -46.87 5.16 -3.59
C GLU A 143 -46.91 6.70 -3.49
N THR A 144 -47.02 7.36 -4.66
CA THR A 144 -48.06 8.40 -4.87
C THR A 144 -48.49 8.50 -6.35
N ASP A 145 -49.74 8.10 -6.62
CA ASP A 145 -50.52 8.16 -7.88
C ASP A 145 -51.02 9.62 -8.21
N PRO A 146 -51.77 9.88 -9.32
CA PRO A 146 -51.34 10.40 -10.62
C PRO A 146 -51.91 11.80 -10.93
N SER A 147 -51.37 12.56 -11.91
CA SER A 147 -52.21 13.52 -12.66
C SER A 147 -51.56 14.10 -13.94
N MET A 148 -52.17 13.75 -15.07
CA MET A 148 -52.49 14.59 -16.24
C MET A 148 -51.47 15.59 -16.82
N GLY A 149 -51.11 15.37 -18.10
CA GLY A 149 -50.95 16.49 -19.04
C GLY A 149 -50.15 16.24 -20.32
N LYS A 150 -50.86 15.87 -21.40
CA LYS A 150 -50.69 16.26 -22.82
C LYS A 150 -49.33 16.10 -23.51
N ASP A 151 -49.26 15.29 -24.57
CA ASP A 151 -49.27 15.68 -26.02
C ASP A 151 -47.89 16.18 -26.48
N ASP A 152 -47.36 15.97 -27.68
CA ASP A 152 -47.74 15.29 -28.91
C ASP A 152 -46.46 15.22 -29.79
N SER A 153 -46.35 14.18 -30.62
CA SER A 153 -45.55 14.09 -31.86
C SER A 153 -44.00 14.21 -31.85
N SER A 154 -43.29 13.12 -32.15
CA SER A 154 -42.77 12.86 -33.53
C SER A 154 -41.72 11.74 -33.66
N ASN A 155 -42.03 10.79 -34.56
CA ASN A 155 -41.21 10.14 -35.58
C ASN A 155 -40.37 8.85 -35.31
N MET A 156 -40.74 7.88 -36.15
CA MET A 156 -40.24 6.53 -36.37
C MET A 156 -39.02 6.50 -37.30
N ILE A 157 -38.01 5.69 -37.00
CA ILE A 157 -37.26 4.92 -38.02
C ILE A 157 -36.64 3.67 -37.38
N VAL A 158 -36.96 2.53 -37.98
CA VAL A 158 -36.51 1.16 -37.67
C VAL A 158 -35.53 0.70 -38.76
N ASP A 159 -34.54 -0.07 -38.31
CA ASP A 159 -33.63 -1.00 -39.01
C ASP A 159 -32.65 -0.52 -40.08
N THR A 160 -31.37 -0.79 -39.79
CA THR A 160 -30.37 -1.17 -40.80
C THR A 160 -29.58 -2.38 -40.31
N PRO A 161 -29.71 -3.52 -41.00
CA PRO A 161 -28.53 -4.33 -41.26
C PRO A 161 -28.45 -4.59 -42.76
N LYS A 162 -27.36 -4.13 -43.39
CA LYS A 162 -27.00 -4.60 -44.73
C LYS A 162 -25.58 -5.14 -44.71
N SER A 163 -25.53 -6.47 -44.57
CA SER A 163 -24.44 -7.30 -45.04
C SER A 163 -24.11 -6.95 -46.49
N HIS A 164 -22.83 -6.89 -46.86
CA HIS A 164 -22.35 -7.28 -48.18
C HIS A 164 -20.92 -7.83 -48.04
N ALA A 165 -20.76 -9.07 -48.50
CA ALA A 165 -19.53 -9.81 -48.60
C ALA A 165 -18.94 -9.66 -50.02
N VAL A 166 -17.62 -9.57 -50.13
CA VAL A 166 -16.78 -9.95 -51.29
C VAL A 166 -15.33 -10.00 -50.76
N ALA A 167 -14.67 -11.13 -50.53
CA ALA A 167 -14.20 -12.22 -51.40
C ALA A 167 -12.85 -11.95 -52.14
N VAL A 168 -11.75 -12.39 -51.47
CA VAL A 168 -10.53 -13.16 -51.92
C VAL A 168 -9.54 -12.59 -52.98
N PRO A 169 -8.31 -13.14 -53.21
CA PRO A 169 -7.39 -14.03 -52.43
C PRO A 169 -5.85 -13.66 -52.56
N VAL A 170 -4.95 -14.57 -52.11
CA VAL A 170 -3.52 -14.81 -52.52
C VAL A 170 -2.47 -14.04 -51.68
N ASN A 171 -1.36 -14.56 -51.10
CA ASN A 171 -0.56 -15.80 -51.16
C ASN A 171 0.34 -15.97 -49.89
N GLU A 172 0.74 -17.20 -49.55
CA GLU A 172 1.85 -17.58 -48.63
C GLU A 172 3.24 -17.52 -49.38
N PRO A 173 4.46 -17.87 -48.83
CA PRO A 173 4.80 -18.60 -47.58
C PRO A 173 6.15 -18.26 -46.84
N MET A 174 6.46 -19.06 -45.78
CA MET A 174 7.76 -19.34 -45.10
C MET A 174 8.25 -18.30 -44.04
N THR A 175 8.78 -18.63 -42.84
CA THR A 175 9.70 -19.70 -42.41
C THR A 175 9.74 -19.81 -40.85
N LYS A 176 10.10 -20.99 -40.29
CA LYS A 176 10.24 -21.35 -38.85
C LYS A 176 11.64 -20.95 -38.24
N PRO A 177 12.07 -21.46 -37.04
CA PRO A 177 11.86 -21.08 -35.62
C PRO A 177 13.27 -20.81 -34.93
N PRO A 178 13.63 -21.13 -33.66
CA PRO A 178 12.93 -21.38 -32.37
C PRO A 178 13.51 -20.58 -31.17
N ALA A 179 12.80 -20.44 -30.05
CA ALA A 179 13.41 -20.41 -28.72
C ALA A 179 12.36 -20.72 -27.64
N LYS A 180 12.77 -21.59 -26.71
CA LYS A 180 11.97 -22.19 -25.66
C LYS A 180 11.52 -21.15 -24.64
N ALA A 181 10.24 -21.17 -24.29
CA ALA A 181 9.77 -20.78 -22.97
C ALA A 181 9.05 -21.99 -22.40
N GLU A 182 9.65 -22.62 -21.39
CA GLU A 182 8.89 -23.42 -20.42
C GLU A 182 8.08 -22.42 -19.61
N ASP A 183 6.90 -22.07 -20.11
CA ASP A 183 5.87 -21.43 -19.31
C ASP A 183 4.72 -22.42 -19.21
N GLY A 184 4.56 -22.97 -18.01
CA GLY A 184 3.65 -24.05 -17.66
C GLY A 184 2.21 -23.59 -17.56
N TRP A 185 1.62 -23.15 -18.67
CA TRP A 185 0.17 -22.98 -18.79
C TRP A 185 -0.33 -23.52 -20.14
N GLU A 186 -1.12 -24.58 -20.08
CA GLU A 186 -1.73 -25.21 -21.25
C GLU A 186 -3.00 -24.44 -21.66
N VAL A 187 -2.97 -23.82 -22.84
CA VAL A 187 -4.13 -23.10 -23.41
C VAL A 187 -5.13 -24.11 -23.99
N VAL A 188 -6.23 -24.33 -23.26
CA VAL A 188 -7.36 -25.15 -23.72
C VAL A 188 -8.12 -24.46 -24.87
N ARG A 189 -8.19 -25.14 -26.02
CA ARG A 189 -8.91 -24.65 -27.20
C ARG A 189 -10.43 -24.89 -27.03
N PRO A 190 -11.30 -23.93 -27.42
CA PRO A 190 -12.74 -24.14 -27.34
C PRO A 190 -13.20 -25.25 -28.30
N ARG A 191 -13.96 -26.22 -27.77
CA ARG A 191 -14.50 -27.36 -28.51
C ARG A 191 -15.55 -26.87 -29.52
N LYS A 192 -15.28 -27.03 -30.81
CA LYS A 192 -16.24 -26.79 -31.89
C LYS A 192 -17.31 -27.89 -31.90
N SER A 193 -18.55 -27.55 -31.57
CA SER A 193 -19.69 -28.46 -31.66
C SER A 193 -19.98 -28.79 -33.13
N ARG A 194 -20.05 -30.08 -33.45
CA ARG A 194 -20.29 -30.59 -34.81
C ARG A 194 -21.78 -30.84 -35.00
N SER A 195 -22.54 -29.79 -35.34
CA SER A 195 -23.93 -29.95 -35.78
C SER A 195 -23.96 -30.65 -37.16
N LYS A 196 -24.56 -31.84 -37.18
CA LYS A 196 -24.80 -32.66 -38.35
C LYS A 196 -26.12 -32.19 -38.99
N ARG A 197 -26.07 -31.55 -40.16
CA ARG A 197 -27.24 -31.24 -40.99
C ARG A 197 -27.47 -32.39 -41.97
N ASN A 198 -28.66 -32.98 -41.93
CA ASN A 198 -29.28 -33.67 -43.07
C ASN A 198 -30.10 -32.64 -43.85
#